data_AF-A0AAT9LM93-F1
#
_entry.id   AF-A0AAT9LM93-F1
#
_cell.length_a   1.000
_cell.length_b   1.000
_cell.length_c   1.000
_cell.angle_alpha   90.00
_cell.angle_beta   90.00
_cell.angle_gamma   90.00
#
_symmetry.space_group_name_H-M   'P 1'
#
loop_
_entity.id
_entity.type
_entity.pdbx_description
1 polymer ?
#
loop_
_entity_poly.entity_id
_entity_poly.type
_entity_poly.pdbx_seq_one_letter_code
_entity_poly.pdbx_strand_id
1 'polypeptide(L)'
;MFVYVVAWGSAAEDGWIKAVHTIDVPLTMRTAKAAAPWIADAHDHRKLTERMSRAWLAFAHTGDPHEPVNPPWPPFTSAHRHTMIFDIEPYVAEDPFGDSVVFPA
;
A
#
# COMPACT_ATOMS: atom_id res chain seq x y z
N MET A 1 2.35 7.53 -14.05
CA MET A 1 1.64 6.41 -13.39
C MET A 1 2.29 6.18 -12.04
N PHE A 2 1.52 5.77 -11.04
CA PHE A 2 2.02 5.39 -9.72
C PHE A 2 1.60 3.96 -9.43
N VAL A 3 2.50 3.15 -8.87
CA VAL A 3 2.29 1.72 -8.61
C VAL A 3 2.62 1.43 -7.16
N TYR A 4 1.77 0.63 -6.50
CA TYR A 4 1.98 0.21 -5.12
C TYR A 4 1.78 -1.30 -4.93
N VAL A 5 2.34 -1.80 -3.84
CA VAL A 5 2.16 -3.15 -3.31
C VAL A 5 1.80 -3.03 -1.85
N VAL A 6 0.77 -3.73 -1.38
CA VAL A 6 0.54 -3.93 0.05
C VAL A 6 1.34 -5.15 0.48
N ALA A 7 2.41 -4.94 1.22
CA ALA A 7 3.26 -6.00 1.77
C ALA A 7 2.93 -6.28 3.25
N TRP A 8 2.17 -5.38 3.88
CA TRP A 8 1.72 -5.54 5.26
C TRP A 8 0.97 -6.86 5.47
N GLY A 9 1.44 -7.65 6.43
CA GLY A 9 0.74 -8.83 6.92
C GLY A 9 -0.18 -8.49 8.07
N SER A 10 -1.46 -8.86 7.95
CA SER A 10 -2.42 -8.71 9.04
C SER A 10 -2.04 -9.58 10.25
N ALA A 11 -2.43 -9.12 11.44
CA ALA A 11 -2.32 -9.90 12.67
C ALA A 11 -3.54 -10.82 12.90
N ALA A 12 -4.54 -10.77 12.02
CA ALA A 12 -5.73 -11.61 12.12
C ALA A 12 -5.38 -13.10 11.96
N GLU A 13 -6.14 -13.97 12.65
CA GLU A 13 -5.93 -15.42 12.67
C GLU A 13 -4.48 -15.79 13.04
N ASP A 14 -3.97 -15.24 14.15
CA ASP A 14 -2.58 -15.42 14.61
C ASP A 14 -1.52 -15.11 13.54
N GLY A 15 -1.83 -14.15 12.66
CA GLY A 15 -0.97 -13.72 11.56
C GLY A 15 -0.96 -14.65 10.35
N TRP A 16 -1.89 -15.62 10.24
CA TRP A 16 -2.09 -16.40 9.01
C TRP A 16 -2.58 -15.55 7.85
N ILE A 17 -3.41 -14.55 8.15
CA ILE A 17 -3.88 -13.62 7.14
C ILE A 17 -2.75 -12.64 6.85
N LYS A 18 -2.12 -12.76 5.67
CA LYS A 18 -1.09 -11.83 5.19
C LYS A 18 -1.73 -10.67 4.41
N ALA A 19 -1.06 -10.17 3.37
CA ALA A 19 -1.63 -9.24 2.41
C ALA A 19 -2.60 -9.96 1.46
N VAL A 20 -3.76 -10.39 1.98
CA VAL A 20 -4.74 -11.13 1.19
C VAL A 20 -5.40 -10.25 0.12
N HIS A 21 -5.96 -10.87 -0.91
CA HIS A 21 -6.73 -10.16 -1.93
C HIS A 21 -7.81 -9.29 -1.28
N THR A 22 -7.98 -8.05 -1.77
CA THR A 22 -8.90 -6.99 -1.28
C THR A 22 -8.53 -6.28 0.02
N ILE A 23 -7.42 -6.64 0.68
CA ILE A 23 -7.05 -6.03 1.97
C ILE A 23 -6.79 -4.52 1.90
N ASP A 24 -6.45 -4.00 0.72
CA ASP A 24 -6.21 -2.59 0.47
C ASP A 24 -7.49 -1.74 0.50
N VAL A 25 -8.64 -2.29 0.10
CA VAL A 25 -9.93 -1.57 0.08
C VAL A 25 -10.28 -0.96 1.44
N PRO A 26 -10.32 -1.71 2.55
CA PRO A 26 -10.65 -1.12 3.86
C PRO A 26 -9.59 -0.15 4.40
N LEU A 27 -8.32 -0.31 4.00
CA LEU A 27 -7.22 0.56 4.39
C LEU A 27 -7.27 1.90 3.64
N THR A 28 -7.63 1.89 2.36
CA THR A 28 -7.76 3.08 1.52
C THR A 28 -9.03 3.87 1.85
N MET A 29 -10.14 3.17 2.10
CA MET A 29 -11.46 3.77 2.35
C MET A 29 -11.70 4.16 3.82
N ARG A 30 -10.72 3.92 4.71
CA ARG A 30 -10.85 4.11 6.17
C ARG A 30 -12.01 3.33 6.80
N THR A 31 -12.30 2.14 6.28
CA THR A 31 -13.35 1.24 6.76
C THR A 31 -12.81 0.00 7.48
N ALA A 32 -11.54 0.04 7.94
CA ALA A 32 -10.86 -1.06 8.61
C ALA A 32 -11.67 -1.73 9.74
N LYS A 33 -12.46 -0.95 10.50
CA LYS A 33 -13.35 -1.49 11.55
C LYS A 33 -14.40 -2.47 11.01
N ALA A 34 -14.94 -2.23 9.81
CA ALA A 34 -15.89 -3.13 9.16
C ALA A 34 -15.22 -4.40 8.62
N ALA A 35 -13.91 -4.35 8.39
CA ALA A 35 -13.08 -5.47 7.94
C ALA A 35 -12.25 -6.10 9.06
N ALA A 36 -12.64 -5.90 10.33
CA ALA A 36 -11.91 -6.38 11.50
C ALA A 36 -11.51 -7.87 11.45
N PRO A 37 -12.33 -8.81 10.93
CA PRO A 37 -11.94 -10.22 10.80
C PRO A 37 -10.69 -10.47 9.95
N TRP A 38 -10.35 -9.55 9.03
CA TRP A 38 -9.23 -9.69 8.10
C TRP A 38 -8.02 -8.85 8.48
N ILE A 39 -8.21 -7.79 9.27
CA ILE A 39 -7.17 -6.80 9.62
C ILE A 39 -6.66 -7.00 11.06
N ALA A 40 -7.52 -7.57 11.92
CA ALA A 40 -7.44 -7.50 13.38
C ALA A 40 -7.53 -6.05 13.92
N ASP A 41 -8.05 -5.88 15.13
CA ASP A 41 -8.07 -4.57 15.81
C ASP A 41 -6.70 -4.28 16.46
N ALA A 42 -5.65 -4.26 15.63
CA ALA A 42 -4.30 -3.93 16.04
C ALA A 42 -4.01 -2.44 15.80
N HIS A 43 -3.38 -1.76 16.75
CA HIS A 43 -3.00 -0.35 16.62
C HIS A 43 -2.26 -0.03 15.31
N ASP A 44 -1.50 -1.00 14.80
CA ASP A 44 -0.65 -0.86 13.61
C ASP A 44 -1.46 -0.68 12.32
N HIS A 45 -2.67 -1.23 12.21
CA HIS A 45 -3.50 -1.02 11.01
C HIS A 45 -3.93 0.44 10.86
N ARG A 46 -4.00 1.22 11.95
CA ARG A 46 -4.45 2.63 11.92
C ARG A 46 -3.44 3.51 11.21
N LYS A 47 -2.14 3.30 11.45
CA LYS A 47 -1.06 4.02 10.76
C LYS A 47 -1.07 3.72 9.27
N LEU A 48 -1.23 2.45 8.91
CA LEU A 48 -1.31 2.04 7.52
C LEU A 48 -2.56 2.60 6.82
N THR A 49 -3.71 2.56 7.50
CA THR A 49 -4.97 3.18 7.04
C THR A 49 -4.78 4.68 6.77
N GLU A 50 -4.14 5.40 7.69
CA GLU A 50 -3.84 6.84 7.52
C GLU A 50 -2.99 7.09 6.28
N ARG A 51 -1.91 6.34 6.11
CA ARG A 51 -0.97 6.46 4.99
C ARG A 51 -1.59 6.18 3.64
N MET A 52 -2.31 5.06 3.52
CA MET A 52 -2.94 4.65 2.26
C MET A 52 -4.10 5.59 1.91
N SER A 53 -4.97 5.92 2.86
CA SER A 53 -6.10 6.82 2.60
C SER A 53 -5.65 8.23 2.19
N ARG A 54 -4.59 8.77 2.81
CA ARG A 54 -4.02 10.07 2.40
C ARG A 54 -3.41 10.04 1.00
N ALA A 55 -2.70 8.98 0.64
CA ALA A 55 -2.14 8.85 -0.70
C ALA A 55 -3.25 8.79 -1.78
N TRP A 56 -4.30 8.02 -1.53
CA TRP A 56 -5.45 7.94 -2.44
C TRP A 56 -6.24 9.26 -2.53
N LEU A 57 -6.42 9.95 -1.39
CA LEU A 57 -7.05 11.26 -1.34
C LEU A 57 -6.25 12.29 -2.16
N ALA A 58 -4.94 12.39 -1.93
CA ALA A 58 -4.05 13.29 -2.66
C ALA A 58 -4.11 13.03 -4.17
N PHE A 59 -4.01 11.76 -4.57
CA PHE A 59 -4.11 11.37 -5.97
C PHE A 59 -5.46 11.78 -6.59
N ALA A 60 -6.58 11.58 -5.89
CA ALA A 60 -7.89 11.99 -6.37
C ALA A 60 -8.01 13.52 -6.55
N HIS A 61 -7.30 14.31 -5.73
CA HIS A 61 -7.33 15.78 -5.81
C HIS A 61 -6.40 16.36 -6.87
N THR A 62 -5.19 15.81 -7.03
CA THR A 62 -4.10 16.46 -7.78
C THR A 62 -3.51 15.58 -8.89
N GLY A 63 -3.80 14.28 -8.89
CA GLY A 63 -3.11 13.29 -9.72
C GLY A 63 -1.74 12.86 -9.18
N ASP A 64 -1.30 13.37 -8.02
CA ASP A 64 -0.06 12.98 -7.33
C ASP A 64 -0.39 12.38 -5.96
N PRO A 65 -0.02 11.12 -5.67
CA PRO A 65 -0.31 10.47 -4.39
C PRO A 65 0.61 10.91 -3.24
N HIS A 66 1.61 11.76 -3.49
CA HIS A 66 2.58 12.14 -2.48
C HIS A 66 1.95 13.00 -1.37
N GLU A 67 2.23 12.59 -0.12
CA GLU A 67 1.87 13.28 1.11
C GLU A 67 3.01 13.10 2.13
N PRO A 68 3.32 14.08 3.01
CA PRO A 68 4.45 14.00 3.95
C PRO A 68 4.42 12.83 4.95
N VAL A 69 3.29 12.14 5.08
CA VAL A 69 3.16 10.92 5.92
C VAL A 69 3.78 9.68 5.28
N ASN A 70 4.08 9.76 3.99
CA ASN A 70 4.71 8.73 3.17
C ASN A 70 6.07 9.22 2.66
N PRO A 71 7.01 8.32 2.34
CA PRO A 71 8.24 8.71 1.67
C PRO A 71 7.94 9.33 0.29
N PRO A 72 8.88 10.11 -0.27
CA PRO A 72 8.78 10.57 -1.66
C PRO A 72 8.46 9.41 -2.59
N TRP A 73 7.44 9.58 -3.44
CA TRP A 73 6.95 8.54 -4.34
C TRP A 73 7.11 9.00 -5.79
N PRO A 74 8.26 8.72 -6.44
CA PRO A 74 8.44 9.06 -7.84
C PRO A 74 7.46 8.30 -8.74
N PRO A 75 7.09 8.86 -9.89
CA PRO A 75 6.31 8.13 -10.89
C PRO A 75 7.03 6.84 -11.32
N PHE A 76 6.23 5.82 -11.59
CA PHE A 76 6.68 4.60 -12.24
C PHE A 76 7.06 4.90 -13.68
N THR A 77 8.24 4.43 -14.09
CA THR A 77 8.74 4.45 -15.48
C THR A 77 9.24 3.06 -15.84
N SER A 78 9.37 2.75 -17.13
CA SER A 78 9.95 1.47 -17.58
C SER A 78 11.41 1.28 -17.16
N ALA A 79 12.15 2.38 -16.96
CA ALA A 79 13.55 2.35 -16.57
C ALA A 79 13.76 2.03 -15.07
N HIS A 80 12.96 2.65 -14.19
CA HIS A 80 13.16 2.54 -12.74
C HIS A 80 12.11 1.68 -12.04
N ARG A 81 10.88 1.62 -12.59
CA ARG A 81 9.79 0.82 -12.02
C ARG A 81 9.51 1.12 -10.54
N HIS A 82 9.68 2.39 -10.12
CA HIS A 82 9.46 2.82 -8.75
C HIS A 82 8.08 2.40 -8.24
N THR A 83 8.07 1.63 -7.16
CA THR A 83 6.87 1.05 -6.58
C THR A 83 6.82 1.35 -5.09
N MET A 84 5.72 1.93 -4.62
CA MET A 84 5.48 2.14 -3.19
C MET A 84 5.15 0.80 -2.53
N ILE A 85 5.94 0.41 -1.55
CA ILE A 85 5.67 -0.75 -0.71
C ILE A 85 4.99 -0.27 0.57
N PHE A 86 3.72 -0.58 0.70
CA PHE A 86 2.93 -0.30 1.89
C PHE A 86 3.10 -1.43 2.91
N ASP A 87 3.85 -1.12 3.97
CA ASP A 87 3.94 -1.87 5.21
C ASP A 87 3.75 -0.90 6.41
N ILE A 88 3.94 -1.36 7.65
CA ILE A 88 3.91 -0.52 8.84
C ILE A 88 4.91 0.64 8.76
N GLU A 89 5.99 0.50 8.00
CA GLU A 89 6.82 1.64 7.59
C GLU A 89 7.00 1.56 6.06
N PRO A 90 6.32 2.41 5.29
CA PRO A 90 6.36 2.33 3.83
C PRO A 90 7.70 2.81 3.28
N TYR A 91 8.09 2.24 2.15
CA TYR A 91 9.28 2.62 1.40
C TYR A 91 9.04 2.50 -0.10
N VAL A 92 9.85 3.19 -0.90
CA VAL A 92 9.84 3.02 -2.36
C VAL A 92 10.95 2.06 -2.75
N ALA A 93 10.61 1.04 -3.53
CA ALA A 93 11.55 0.13 -4.14
C ALA A 93 11.71 0.45 -5.64
N GLU A 94 12.94 0.38 -6.13
CA GLU A 94 13.26 0.35 -7.56
C GLU A 94 13.18 -1.11 -8.02
N ASP A 95 12.33 -1.38 -9.02
CA ASP A 95 12.10 -2.71 -9.61
C ASP A 95 11.98 -3.89 -8.61
N PRO A 96 11.01 -3.89 -7.68
CA PRO A 96 10.94 -4.90 -6.61
C PRO A 96 10.64 -6.32 -7.08
N PHE A 97 10.21 -6.50 -8.33
CA PHE A 97 9.84 -7.80 -8.88
C PHE A 97 10.80 -8.28 -9.98
N GLY A 98 11.59 -7.38 -10.59
CA GLY A 98 12.57 -7.70 -11.62
C GLY A 98 12.03 -8.67 -12.67
N ASP A 99 12.81 -9.72 -12.93
CA ASP A 99 12.49 -10.76 -13.91
C ASP A 99 11.27 -11.62 -13.55
N SER A 100 10.77 -11.54 -12.31
CA SER A 100 9.60 -12.31 -11.87
C SER A 100 8.30 -11.79 -12.48
N VAL A 101 8.30 -10.55 -13.00
CA VAL A 101 7.14 -9.93 -13.65
C VAL A 101 7.58 -9.33 -15.00
N VAL A 102 7.46 -10.13 -16.06
CA VAL A 102 7.70 -9.69 -17.42
C VAL A 102 6.45 -8.97 -17.94
N PHE A 103 6.52 -7.64 -18.04
CA PHE A 103 5.53 -6.88 -18.79
C PHE A 103 5.93 -6.89 -20.27
N PRO A 104 5.12 -7.48 -21.18
CA PRO A 104 5.42 -7.42 -22.61
C PRO A 104 5.49 -5.96 -23.08
N ALA A 105 6.46 -5.70 -23.95
CA ALA A 105 6.73 -4.38 -24.54
C ALA A 105 5.59 -3.90 -25.44
#